data_AF-A0AAV0G799-F1
#
_entry.id   AF-A0AAV0G799-F1
#
_cell.length_a   1.000
_cell.length_b   1.000
_cell.length_c   1.000
_cell.angle_alpha   90.00
_cell.angle_beta   90.00
_cell.angle_gamma   90.00
#
_symmetry.space_group_name_H-M   'P 1'
#
loop_
_entity.id
_entity.type
_entity.pdbx_description
1 polymer ?
#
loop_
_entity_poly.entity_id
_entity_poly.type
_entity_poly.pdbx_seq_one_letter_code
_entity_poly.pdbx_strand_id
1 'polypeptide(L)'
;MASPAAADVSISRLEIKGSDKYRSILAEEAENIHWRHGGPPIYDDVNKLFEDGRTQVWAKGSLEETVQNAVKSWEMELSHKTRIQDFKTINPDKFKLFVNGIYLFHFILP
;
A
#
# COMPACT_ATOMS: atom_id res chain seq x y z
N MET A 1 -12.88 45.78 30.35
CA MET A 1 -11.84 45.56 29.32
C MET A 1 -12.07 44.18 28.75
N ALA A 2 -12.62 44.07 27.54
CA ALA A 2 -12.83 42.79 26.87
C ALA A 2 -11.74 42.62 25.82
N SER A 3 -10.93 41.56 25.94
CA SER A 3 -9.94 41.17 24.94
C SER A 3 -10.64 40.33 23.85
N PRO A 4 -10.43 40.59 22.55
CA PRO A 4 -11.06 39.80 21.51
C PRO A 4 -10.28 38.49 21.33
N ALA A 5 -10.97 37.36 21.49
CA ALA A 5 -10.45 36.05 21.11
C ALA A 5 -10.29 36.03 19.58
N ALA A 6 -9.05 35.88 19.12
CA ALA A 6 -8.71 35.73 17.72
C ALA A 6 -9.40 34.50 17.13
N ALA A 7 -9.97 34.70 15.95
CA ALA A 7 -10.67 33.71 15.16
C ALA A 7 -9.77 32.53 14.74
N ASP A 8 -10.39 31.35 14.70
CA ASP A 8 -10.34 30.37 13.62
C ASP A 8 -9.06 30.31 12.77
N VAL A 9 -8.18 29.35 13.10
CA VAL A 9 -7.28 28.73 12.12
C VAL A 9 -7.17 27.23 12.42
N SER A 10 -8.03 26.46 11.74
CA SER A 10 -7.64 25.21 11.07
C SER A 10 -7.20 24.02 11.94
N ILE A 11 -8.14 23.40 12.65
CA ILE A 11 -8.09 21.95 12.89
C ILE A 11 -9.19 21.28 12.06
N SER A 12 -9.07 21.40 10.74
CA SER A 12 -9.90 20.68 9.76
C SER A 12 -9.06 19.86 8.79
N ARG A 13 -7.85 19.45 9.20
CA ARG A 13 -7.00 18.56 8.40
C ARG A 13 -6.50 17.36 9.19
N LEU A 14 -7.43 16.64 9.78
CA LEU A 14 -7.29 15.19 9.92
C LEU A 14 -8.60 14.60 9.41
N GLU A 15 -8.87 14.78 8.11
CA GLU A 15 -9.70 13.80 7.42
C GLU A 15 -9.04 12.45 7.69
N ILE A 16 -9.80 11.55 8.31
CA ILE A 16 -9.43 10.16 8.50
C ILE A 16 -9.02 9.66 7.12
N LYS A 17 -7.71 9.49 6.92
CA LYS A 17 -7.10 9.07 5.67
C LYS A 17 -7.61 7.66 5.42
N GLY A 18 -8.72 7.58 4.68
CA GLY A 18 -9.43 6.35 4.42
C GLY A 18 -8.45 5.33 3.86
N SER A 19 -8.50 4.12 4.40
CA SER A 19 -7.77 2.94 3.93
C SER A 19 -7.54 2.97 2.42
N ASP A 20 -6.32 2.64 1.98
CA ASP A 20 -5.98 2.61 0.55
C ASP A 20 -6.99 1.73 -0.20
N LYS A 21 -7.68 2.35 -1.18
CA LYS A 21 -8.78 1.72 -1.93
C LYS A 21 -8.39 0.40 -2.59
N TYR A 22 -7.14 0.26 -3.00
CA TYR A 22 -6.65 -0.86 -3.80
C TYR A 22 -5.87 -1.90 -2.99
N ARG A 23 -5.36 -1.50 -1.82
CA ARG A 23 -4.47 -2.29 -0.97
C ARG A 23 -5.04 -2.33 0.44
N SER A 24 -6.14 -3.06 0.60
CA SER A 24 -6.80 -3.24 1.90
C SER A 24 -5.84 -3.75 2.99
N ILE A 25 -4.83 -4.53 2.59
CA ILE A 25 -3.81 -5.07 3.49
C ILE A 25 -3.09 -3.99 4.30
N LEU A 26 -2.93 -2.76 3.77
CA LEU A 26 -2.25 -1.64 4.46
C LEU A 26 -2.98 -1.21 5.74
N ALA A 27 -4.30 -1.34 5.78
CA ALA A 27 -5.09 -1.01 6.98
C ALA A 27 -5.09 -2.13 8.03
N GLU A 28 -4.76 -3.36 7.63
CA GLU A 28 -4.78 -4.57 8.46
C GLU A 28 -3.37 -4.99 8.90
N GLU A 29 -2.41 -4.09 8.83
CA GLU A 29 -1.01 -4.36 9.13
C GLU A 29 -0.74 -4.31 10.63
N ALA A 30 -0.10 -5.37 11.14
CA ALA A 30 0.32 -5.46 12.54
C ALA A 30 1.54 -4.57 12.80
N GLU A 31 1.72 -4.14 14.05
CA GLU A 31 2.82 -3.25 14.47
C GLU A 31 4.23 -3.81 14.19
N ASN A 32 4.38 -5.10 13.85
CA ASN A 32 5.66 -5.78 13.70
C ASN A 32 6.13 -5.94 12.22
N ILE A 33 5.53 -5.24 11.27
CA ILE A 33 5.96 -5.33 9.87
C ILE A 33 7.24 -4.52 9.64
N HIS A 34 8.21 -5.15 8.97
CA HIS A 34 9.51 -4.53 8.71
C HIS A 34 9.51 -3.83 7.35
N TRP A 35 9.33 -2.52 7.41
CA TRP A 35 9.34 -1.64 6.26
C TRP A 35 10.76 -1.22 5.88
N ARG A 36 11.05 -1.23 4.57
CA ARG A 36 12.34 -0.82 4.00
C ARG A 36 12.66 0.66 4.27
N HIS A 37 11.64 1.50 4.39
CA HIS A 37 11.79 2.95 4.58
C HIS A 37 11.16 3.45 5.89
N GLY A 38 11.07 2.59 6.91
CA GLY A 38 10.64 2.97 8.26
C GLY A 38 9.13 3.10 8.47
N GLY A 39 8.30 2.90 7.44
CA GLY A 39 6.85 2.88 7.57
C GLY A 39 6.14 2.46 6.28
N PRO A 40 4.80 2.32 6.33
CA PRO A 40 3.99 2.00 5.17
C PRO A 40 4.11 3.08 4.08
N PRO A 41 4.19 2.71 2.80
CA PRO A 41 4.16 3.67 1.71
C PRO A 41 2.80 4.37 1.59
N ILE A 42 2.81 5.57 1.03
CA ILE A 42 1.61 6.38 0.75
C ILE A 42 1.38 6.39 -0.77
N TYR A 43 0.16 6.04 -1.20
CA TYR A 43 -0.17 5.89 -2.63
C TYR A 43 -1.13 6.96 -3.19
N ASP A 44 -1.44 8.01 -2.45
CA ASP A 44 -2.47 9.00 -2.83
C ASP A 44 -2.26 9.56 -4.25
N ASP A 45 -1.04 10.02 -4.57
CA ASP A 45 -0.73 10.62 -5.87
C ASP A 45 -0.79 9.60 -7.02
N VAL A 46 -0.27 8.38 -6.79
CA VAL A 46 -0.28 7.30 -7.79
C VAL A 46 -1.69 6.79 -8.03
N ASN A 47 -2.51 6.71 -6.98
CA ASN A 47 -3.92 6.34 -7.08
C ASN A 47 -4.70 7.41 -7.86
N LYS A 48 -4.44 8.70 -7.60
CA LYS A 48 -5.04 9.78 -8.39
C LYS A 48 -4.69 9.67 -9.86
N LEU A 49 -3.39 9.51 -10.19
CA LEU A 49 -2.94 9.34 -11.57
C LEU A 49 -3.56 8.11 -12.24
N PHE A 50 -3.69 7.01 -11.49
CA PHE A 50 -4.35 5.80 -11.98
C PHE A 50 -5.82 6.06 -12.30
N GLU A 51 -6.57 6.75 -11.43
CA GLU A 51 -7.98 7.10 -11.66
C GLU A 51 -8.14 8.03 -12.87
N ASP A 52 -7.27 9.04 -13.00
CA ASP A 52 -7.27 9.98 -14.13
C ASP A 52 -6.99 9.28 -15.47
N GLY A 53 -6.13 8.26 -15.46
CA GLY A 53 -5.76 7.48 -16.65
C GLY A 53 -6.59 6.23 -16.90
N ARG A 54 -7.55 5.90 -16.02
CA ARG A 54 -8.29 4.63 -16.08
C ARG A 54 -9.34 4.66 -17.18
N THR A 55 -9.26 3.69 -18.09
CA THR A 55 -10.22 3.54 -19.20
C THR A 55 -11.33 2.52 -18.91
N GLN A 56 -11.15 1.63 -17.94
CA GLN A 56 -12.09 0.57 -17.59
C GLN A 56 -12.33 0.52 -16.08
N VAL A 57 -13.60 0.38 -15.69
CA VAL A 57 -14.00 0.22 -14.29
C VAL A 57 -14.50 -1.21 -14.11
N TRP A 58 -13.85 -1.94 -13.22
CA TRP A 58 -14.25 -3.31 -12.88
C TRP A 58 -15.44 -3.30 -11.93
N ALA A 59 -16.34 -4.27 -12.10
CA ALA A 59 -17.45 -4.45 -11.17
C ALA A 59 -16.91 -4.89 -9.81
N LYS A 60 -17.55 -4.42 -8.74
CA LYS A 60 -17.16 -4.82 -7.38
C LYS A 60 -17.34 -6.33 -7.19
N GLY A 61 -16.31 -6.98 -6.67
CA GLY A 61 -16.25 -8.44 -6.50
C GLY A 61 -15.91 -9.19 -7.80
N SER A 62 -15.58 -8.50 -8.89
CA SER A 62 -15.18 -9.19 -10.12
C SER A 62 -13.77 -9.78 -10.00
N LEU A 63 -13.47 -10.74 -10.88
CA LEU A 63 -12.14 -11.33 -10.96
C LEU A 63 -11.10 -10.28 -11.34
N GLU A 64 -11.43 -9.37 -12.24
CA GLU A 64 -10.55 -8.29 -12.70
C GLU A 64 -10.21 -7.32 -11.58
N GLU A 65 -11.19 -6.94 -10.75
CA GLU A 65 -10.94 -6.14 -9.54
C GLU A 65 -10.00 -6.88 -8.59
N THR A 66 -10.27 -8.18 -8.38
CA THR A 66 -9.47 -9.02 -7.47
C THR A 66 -8.03 -9.14 -7.96
N VAL A 67 -7.81 -9.40 -9.25
CA VAL A 67 -6.47 -9.51 -9.85
C VAL A 67 -5.75 -8.17 -9.78
N GLN A 68 -6.42 -7.05 -10.08
CA GLN A 68 -5.83 -5.72 -9.99
C GLN A 68 -5.34 -5.44 -8.56
N ASN A 69 -6.17 -5.68 -7.56
CA ASN A 69 -5.82 -5.44 -6.16
C ASN A 69 -4.71 -6.39 -5.71
N ALA A 70 -4.76 -7.67 -6.08
CA ALA A 70 -3.72 -8.66 -5.78
C ALA A 70 -2.35 -8.23 -6.32
N VAL A 71 -2.27 -7.77 -7.57
CA VAL A 71 -1.01 -7.32 -8.18
C VAL A 71 -0.50 -6.03 -7.52
N LYS A 72 -1.38 -5.04 -7.26
CA LYS A 72 -1.00 -3.79 -6.58
C LYS A 72 -0.51 -4.03 -5.14
N SER A 73 -1.11 -4.99 -4.44
CA SER A 73 -0.65 -5.43 -3.13
C SER A 73 0.67 -6.18 -3.21
N TRP A 74 0.83 -7.12 -4.14
CA TRP A 74 2.06 -7.90 -4.30
C TRP A 74 3.27 -7.03 -4.63
N GLU A 75 3.12 -6.07 -5.55
CA GLU A 75 4.19 -5.14 -5.90
C GLU A 75 4.59 -4.27 -4.69
N MET A 76 3.60 -3.75 -3.94
CA MET A 76 3.85 -3.00 -2.73
C MET A 76 4.68 -3.81 -1.71
N GLU A 77 4.27 -5.05 -1.45
CA GLU A 77 4.99 -5.93 -0.52
C GLU A 77 6.42 -6.19 -1.01
N LEU A 78 6.58 -6.53 -2.29
CA LEU A 78 7.89 -6.81 -2.89
C LEU A 78 8.85 -5.62 -2.80
N SER A 79 8.36 -4.41 -3.07
CA SER A 79 9.15 -3.20 -3.10
C SER A 79 9.46 -2.67 -1.69
N HIS A 80 8.49 -2.71 -0.77
CA HIS A 80 8.57 -1.98 0.49
C HIS A 80 8.79 -2.84 1.74
N LYS A 81 8.48 -4.14 1.73
CA LYS A 81 8.76 -5.03 2.87
C LYS A 81 10.15 -5.64 2.75
N THR A 82 10.83 -5.83 3.88
CA THR A 82 12.19 -6.39 3.92
C THR A 82 12.21 -7.87 4.25
N ARG A 83 11.12 -8.44 4.78
CA ARG A 83 11.02 -9.85 5.17
C ARG A 83 9.92 -10.53 4.38
N ILE A 84 10.23 -11.68 3.80
CA ILE A 84 9.25 -12.47 3.05
C ILE A 84 8.11 -12.99 3.94
N GLN A 85 8.37 -13.15 5.24
CA GLN A 85 7.38 -13.60 6.23
C GLN A 85 6.26 -12.57 6.47
N ASP A 86 6.51 -11.30 6.13
CA ASP A 86 5.53 -10.23 6.27
C ASP A 86 4.59 -10.14 5.04
N PHE A 87 4.80 -10.97 4.01
CA PHE A 87 4.00 -10.96 2.79
C PHE A 87 2.72 -11.75 3.00
N LYS A 88 1.58 -11.14 2.69
CA LYS A 88 0.26 -11.79 2.70
C LYS A 88 -0.15 -12.28 1.31
N THR A 89 0.49 -11.77 0.26
CA THR A 89 0.12 -12.06 -1.15
C THR A 89 0.75 -13.34 -1.70
N ILE A 90 1.72 -13.93 -0.99
CA ILE A 90 2.40 -15.16 -1.40
C ILE A 90 2.50 -16.15 -0.25
N ASN A 91 2.74 -17.42 -0.59
CA ASN A 91 3.15 -18.41 0.39
C ASN A 91 4.69 -18.41 0.49
N PRO A 92 5.28 -17.99 1.62
CA PRO A 92 6.74 -17.85 1.75
C PRO A 92 7.50 -19.17 1.62
N ASP A 93 6.88 -20.32 1.92
CA ASP A 93 7.51 -21.63 1.85
C ASP A 93 7.58 -22.19 0.42
N LYS A 94 6.67 -21.73 -0.45
CA LYS A 94 6.48 -22.28 -1.80
C LYS A 94 6.84 -21.30 -2.91
N PHE A 95 6.72 -20.00 -2.66
CA PHE A 95 6.92 -18.99 -3.67
C PHE A 95 8.41 -18.78 -3.94
N LYS A 96 8.80 -18.90 -5.21
CA LYS A 96 10.17 -18.67 -5.66
C LYS A 96 10.15 -17.72 -6.85
N LEU A 97 10.84 -16.59 -6.70
CA LEU A 97 10.97 -15.58 -7.75
C LEU A 97 12.38 -15.62 -8.33
N PHE A 98 12.47 -15.73 -9.66
CA PHE A 98 13.73 -15.74 -10.38
C PHE A 98 13.75 -14.59 -11.39
N VAL A 99 14.85 -13.84 -11.45
CA VAL A 99 15.08 -12.84 -12.50
C VAL A 99 16.43 -13.13 -13.13
N ASN A 100 16.42 -13.32 -14.46
CA ASN A 100 17.62 -13.69 -15.23
C ASN A 100 18.34 -14.94 -14.67
N GLY A 101 17.59 -15.91 -14.16
CA GLY A 101 18.12 -17.14 -13.56
C GLY A 101 18.60 -16.99 -12.10
N ILE A 102 18.53 -15.80 -11.51
CA ILE A 102 18.96 -15.54 -10.14
C ILE A 102 17.75 -15.56 -9.20
N TYR A 103 17.88 -16.29 -8.08
CA TYR A 103 16.86 -16.31 -7.03
C TYR A 103 16.79 -14.96 -6.31
N LEU A 104 15.69 -14.24 -6.53
CA LEU A 104 15.59 -12.81 -6.26
C LEU A 104 15.61 -12.46 -4.77
N PHE A 105 14.99 -13.30 -3.95
CA PHE A 105 14.85 -13.04 -2.51
C PHE A 105 16.18 -13.08 -1.75
N HIS A 106 17.24 -13.62 -2.34
CA HIS A 106 18.58 -13.59 -1.75
C HIS A 106 19.31 -12.26 -1.95
N PHE A 107 18.89 -11.44 -2.93
CA PHE A 107 19.60 -10.19 -3.29
C PHE A 107 18.86 -8.91 -2.92
N ILE A 108 17.53 -8.95 -2.75
CA ILE A 108 16.71 -7.74 -2.52
C ILE A 108 16.27 -7.58 -1.06
N LEU A 109 16.35 -8.67 -0.29
CA LEU A 109 16.11 -8.66 1.16
C LEU A 109 17.48 -8.75 1.85
N PRO A 110 17.88 -7.73 2.64
CA PRO A 110 19.16 -7.73 3.35
C PRO A 110 19.23 -8.79 4.46
#